data_AF-A0A951R6P6-F1
#
_entry.id   AF-A0A951R6P6-F1
#
_cell.length_a   1.000
_cell.length_b   1.000
_cell.length_c   1.000
_cell.angle_alpha   90.00
_cell.angle_beta   90.00
_cell.angle_gamma   90.00
#
_symmetry.space_group_name_H-M   'P 1'
#
loop_
_entity.id
_entity.type
_entity.pdbx_description
1 polymer ?
#
loop_
_entity_poly.entity_id
_entity_poly.type
_entity_poly.pdbx_seq_one_letter_code
_entity_poly.pdbx_strand_id
1 'polypeptide(L)'
;MFNTVEIILKILFFILSFIWVGKIMILRSDKQIVINPLLISISAILALLPDAQFSGTAIQSIRMILYFLYIVVILFGLYCIKRKNGVF
;
A
#
# COMPACT_ATOMS: atom_id res chain seq x y z
N MET A 1 -0.90 20.66 8.38
CA MET A 1 -1.22 20.16 7.03
C MET A 1 -0.67 18.76 6.78
N PHE A 2 0.61 18.48 7.05
CA PHE A 2 1.19 17.13 6.90
C PHE A 2 0.47 16.04 7.72
N ASN A 3 0.03 16.32 8.94
CA ASN A 3 -0.78 15.36 9.73
C ASN A 3 -2.07 14.95 9.02
N THR A 4 -2.80 15.90 8.42
CA THR A 4 -4.06 15.60 7.72
C THR A 4 -3.82 14.72 6.51
N VAL A 5 -2.77 15.00 5.74
CA VAL A 5 -2.37 14.19 4.57
C VAL A 5 -1.96 12.78 5.01
N GLU A 6 -1.13 12.66 6.05
CA GLU A 6 -0.75 11.36 6.61
C GLU A 6 -1.98 10.54 7.06
N ILE A 7 -2.96 11.18 7.71
CA ILE A 7 -4.20 10.50 8.12
C ILE A 7 -4.98 9.99 6.92
N ILE A 8 -5.15 10.79 5.88
CA ILE A 8 -5.83 10.38 4.64
C ILE A 8 -5.09 9.19 4.00
N LEU A 9 -3.76 9.26 3.92
CA LEU A 9 -2.93 8.18 3.39
C LEU A 9 -3.04 6.88 4.22
N LYS A 10 -3.13 6.98 5.55
CA LYS A 10 -3.37 5.83 6.43
C LYS A 10 -4.73 5.17 6.18
N ILE A 11 -5.77 5.98 6.02
CA ILE A 11 -7.12 5.48 5.72
C ILE A 11 -7.12 4.77 4.35
N LEU A 12 -6.52 5.38 3.33
CA LEU A 12 -6.39 4.77 2.01
C LEU A 12 -5.57 3.48 2.05
N PHE A 13 -4.44 3.48 2.76
CA PHE A 13 -3.62 2.29 2.99
C PHE A 13 -4.46 1.14 3.57
N PHE A 14 -5.26 1.42 4.60
CA PHE A 14 -6.10 0.42 5.24
C PHE A 14 -7.15 -0.16 4.28
N ILE A 15 -7.94 0.69 3.63
CA ILE A 15 -9.01 0.27 2.70
C ILE A 15 -8.43 -0.55 1.54
N LEU A 16 -7.35 -0.06 0.92
CA LEU A 16 -6.72 -0.71 -0.23
C LEU A 16 -6.08 -2.05 0.15
N SER A 17 -5.51 -2.17 1.36
CA SER A 17 -4.98 -3.44 1.86
C SER A 17 -6.08 -4.49 1.95
N PHE A 18 -7.26 -4.14 2.49
CA PHE A 18 -8.41 -5.05 2.55
C PHE A 18 -8.87 -5.48 1.16
N ILE A 19 -8.98 -4.55 0.22
CA ILE A 19 -9.34 -4.85 -1.17
C ILE A 19 -8.31 -5.81 -1.80
N TRP A 20 -7.02 -5.57 -1.59
CA TRP A 20 -5.95 -6.39 -2.15
C TRP A 20 -5.96 -7.81 -1.59
N VAL A 21 -6.12 -7.96 -0.27
CA VAL A 21 -6.25 -9.28 0.39
C VAL A 21 -7.41 -10.06 -0.22
N GLY A 22 -8.59 -9.44 -0.37
CA GLY A 22 -9.73 -10.09 -1.02
C GLY A 22 -9.42 -10.54 -2.46
N LYS A 23 -8.65 -9.75 -3.22
CA LYS A 23 -8.23 -10.12 -4.58
C LYS A 23 -7.24 -11.27 -4.61
N ILE A 24 -6.29 -11.34 -3.68
CA ILE A 24 -5.34 -12.48 -3.59
C ILE A 24 -6.07 -13.77 -3.21
N MET A 25 -7.04 -13.68 -2.28
CA MET A 25 -7.78 -14.86 -1.83
C MET A 25 -8.62 -15.49 -2.94
N ILE A 26 -9.19 -14.66 -3.82
CA ILE A 26 -10.13 -15.11 -4.86
C ILE A 26 -9.43 -15.41 -6.20
N LEU A 27 -8.41 -14.63 -6.58
CA LEU A 27 -7.74 -14.74 -7.87
C LEU A 27 -6.30 -15.18 -7.65
N ARG A 28 -5.85 -16.21 -8.37
CA ARG A 28 -4.43 -16.57 -8.46
C ARG A 28 -3.87 -16.04 -9.78
N SER A 29 -2.88 -15.15 -9.72
CA SER A 29 -2.23 -14.60 -10.92
C SER A 29 -0.73 -14.48 -10.72
N ASP A 30 0.05 -14.76 -11.77
CA ASP A 30 1.51 -14.61 -11.77
C ASP A 30 1.97 -13.20 -11.40
N LYS A 31 1.12 -12.19 -11.68
CA LYS A 31 1.40 -10.79 -11.30
C LYS A 31 1.43 -10.59 -9.77
N GLN A 32 0.70 -11.41 -9.02
CA GLN A 32 0.69 -11.36 -7.55
C GLN A 32 2.03 -11.84 -6.96
N ILE A 33 2.79 -12.67 -7.69
CA ILE A 33 4.12 -13.15 -7.25
C ILE A 33 5.09 -11.98 -7.07
N VAL A 34 4.95 -10.91 -7.86
CA VAL A 34 5.80 -9.71 -7.76
C VAL A 34 5.19 -8.68 -6.81
N ILE A 35 3.89 -8.46 -6.90
CA ILE A 35 3.22 -7.39 -6.14
C ILE A 35 3.17 -7.72 -4.64
N ASN A 36 2.92 -8.97 -4.26
CA ASN A 36 2.77 -9.34 -2.86
C ASN A 36 4.07 -9.12 -2.04
N PRO A 37 5.25 -9.58 -2.49
CA PRO A 37 6.51 -9.26 -1.82
C PRO A 37 6.75 -7.75 -1.67
N LEU A 38 6.46 -6.96 -2.71
CA LEU A 38 6.62 -5.50 -2.65
C LEU A 38 5.74 -4.87 -1.55
N LEU A 39 4.46 -5.25 -1.49
CA LEU A 39 3.53 -4.73 -0.48
C LEU A 39 3.94 -5.15 0.93
N ILE A 40 4.41 -6.38 1.11
CA ILE A 40 4.93 -6.87 2.40
C ILE A 40 6.17 -6.08 2.80
N SER A 41 7.13 -5.87 1.90
CA SER A 41 8.35 -5.11 2.20
C SER A 41 8.05 -3.67 2.62
N ILE A 42 7.14 -2.97 1.91
CA ILE A 42 6.74 -1.60 2.27
C ILE A 42 6.06 -1.58 3.65
N SER A 43 5.19 -2.57 3.91
CA SER A 43 4.46 -2.68 5.19
C SER A 43 5.40 -2.98 6.36
N ALA A 44 6.43 -3.81 6.14
CA ALA A 44 7.43 -4.12 7.15
C ALA A 44 8.26 -2.89 7.52
N ILE A 45 8.66 -2.08 6.54
CA ILE A 45 9.37 -0.82 6.79
C ILE A 45 8.46 0.15 7.57
N LEU A 46 7.19 0.27 7.17
CA LEU A 46 6.20 1.09 7.88
C LEU A 46 6.01 0.67 9.35
N ALA A 47 6.02 -0.64 9.63
CA ALA A 47 5.86 -1.17 10.98
C ALA A 47 7.08 -0.90 11.89
N LEU A 48 8.27 -0.77 11.31
CA LEU A 48 9.50 -0.49 12.04
C LEU A 48 9.75 1.01 12.28
N LEU A 49 9.03 1.88 11.57
CA LEU A 49 9.18 3.32 11.72
C LEU A 49 8.67 3.77 13.10
N PRO A 50 9.51 4.44 13.92
CA PRO A 50 9.10 4.93 15.23
C PRO A 50 7.98 5.96 15.12
N ASP A 51 7.25 6.14 16.20
CA ASP A 51 6.12 7.06 16.20
C ASP A 51 6.54 8.50 15.96
N ALA A 52 5.85 9.15 15.02
CA ALA A 52 6.13 10.52 14.58
C ALA A 52 6.09 11.54 15.73
N GLN A 53 5.34 11.24 16.81
CA GLN A 53 5.32 12.05 18.03
C GLN A 53 6.70 12.16 18.70
N PHE A 54 7.57 11.16 18.53
CA PHE A 54 8.88 11.09 19.17
C PHE A 54 10.06 11.32 18.22
N SER A 55 9.80 11.42 16.90
CA SER A 55 10.86 11.22 15.89
C SER A 55 11.04 12.34 14.86
N GLY A 56 10.36 13.47 15.01
CA GLY A 56 10.56 14.67 14.18
C GLY A 56 9.98 14.57 12.76
N THR A 57 10.03 15.70 12.04
CA THR A 57 9.34 15.90 10.74
C THR A 57 9.87 15.01 9.62
N ALA A 58 11.15 14.62 9.65
CA ALA A 58 11.75 13.77 8.62
C ALA A 58 11.13 12.36 8.57
N ILE A 59 10.86 11.77 9.74
CA ILE A 59 10.26 10.43 9.83
C ILE A 59 8.80 10.46 9.39
N GLN A 60 8.10 11.55 9.69
CA GLN A 60 6.77 11.78 9.14
C GLN A 60 6.79 11.83 7.60
N SER A 61 7.75 12.54 7.00
CA SER A 61 7.91 12.59 5.54
C SER A 61 8.18 11.21 4.93
N ILE A 62 9.09 10.43 5.51
CA ILE A 62 9.38 9.06 5.04
C ILE A 62 8.13 8.19 5.11
N ARG A 63 7.38 8.26 6.21
CA ARG A 63 6.14 7.50 6.39
C ARG A 63 5.09 7.86 5.33
N MET A 64 4.91 9.15 5.03
CA MET A 64 4.00 9.59 3.97
C MET A 64 4.42 9.07 2.59
N ILE A 65 5.72 9.10 2.27
CA ILE A 65 6.25 8.57 1.01
C ILE A 65 5.96 7.07 0.90
N LEU A 66 6.16 6.30 1.98
CA LEU A 66 5.88 4.87 1.98
C LEU A 66 4.40 4.54 1.82
N TYR A 67 3.50 5.25 2.51
CA TYR A 67 2.06 5.08 2.29
C TYR A 67 1.66 5.41 0.85
N PHE A 68 2.19 6.49 0.30
CA PHE A 68 1.94 6.86 -1.09
C PHE A 68 2.42 5.79 -2.07
N LEU A 69 3.65 5.29 -1.88
CA LEU A 69 4.24 4.24 -2.71
C LEU A 69 3.42 2.94 -2.63
N TYR A 70 2.98 2.55 -1.42
CA TYR A 70 2.09 1.42 -1.23
C TYR A 70 0.79 1.54 -2.05
N ILE A 71 0.15 2.71 -1.99
CA ILE A 71 -1.09 3.00 -2.72
C ILE A 71 -0.86 2.87 -4.22
N VAL A 72 0.22 3.45 -4.76
CA VAL A 72 0.57 3.35 -6.18
C VAL A 72 0.76 1.90 -6.61
N VAL A 73 1.47 1.10 -5.81
CA VAL A 73 1.71 -0.33 -6.10
C VAL A 73 0.41 -1.12 -6.10
N ILE A 74 -0.49 -0.92 -5.12
CA ILE A 74 -1.80 -1.57 -5.11
C ILE A 74 -2.63 -1.16 -6.32
N LEU A 75 -2.73 0.13 -6.62
CA LEU A 75 -3.54 0.61 -7.73
C LEU A 75 -3.04 0.03 -9.06
N PHE A 76 -1.72 -0.01 -9.25
CA PHE A 76 -1.10 -0.67 -10.39
C PHE A 76 -1.45 -2.17 -10.44
N GLY A 77 -1.38 -2.85 -9.30
CA GLY A 77 -1.77 -4.24 -9.18
C GLY A 77 -3.24 -4.50 -9.54
N LEU A 78 -4.14 -3.69 -9.01
CA LEU A 78 -5.58 -3.77 -9.27
C LEU A 78 -5.89 -3.52 -10.75
N TYR A 79 -5.23 -2.53 -11.35
CA TYR A 79 -5.32 -2.25 -12.78
C TYR A 79 -4.85 -3.45 -13.62
N CYS A 80 -3.69 -4.01 -13.25
CA CYS A 80 -3.10 -5.16 -13.92
C CYS A 80 -3.97 -6.43 -13.86
N ILE A 81 -4.70 -6.62 -12.75
CA ILE A 81 -5.65 -7.72 -12.57
C ILE A 81 -6.94 -7.46 -13.36
N LYS A 82 -7.48 -6.24 -13.32
CA LYS A 82 -8.71 -5.87 -14.04
C LYS A 82 -8.58 -6.10 -15.56
N ARG A 83 -7.40 -5.83 -16.13
CA ARG A 83 -7.14 -6.09 -17.57
C ARG A 83 -7.25 -7.56 -17.96
N LYS A 84 -7.04 -8.50 -17.02
CA LYS A 84 -7.24 -9.95 -17.28
C LYS A 84 -8.71 -10.36 -17.21
N ASN A 85 -9.54 -9.61 -16.48
CA ASN A 85 -10.99 -9.85 -16.36
C ASN A 85 -11.82 -9.08 -17.42
N GLY A 86 -11.17 -8.34 -18.32
CA GLY A 86 -11.80 -7.81 -19.51
C GLY A 86 -11.63 -8.83 -20.63
N VAL A 87 -12.73 -9.44 -21.06
CA VAL A 87 -12.82 -10.51 -22.07
C VAL A 87 -12.41 -11.88 -21.53
N PHE A 88 -13.29 -12.47 -20.72
CA PHE A 88 -14.02 -13.72 -21.00
C PHE A 88 -15.03 -13.95 -19.88
#